data_AF-A0A0G4F9E3-F1
#
_entry.id   AF-A0A0G4F9E3-F1
#
_cell.length_a   1.000
_cell.length_b   1.000
_cell.length_c   1.000
_cell.angle_alpha   90.00
_cell.angle_beta   90.00
_cell.angle_gamma   90.00
#
_symmetry.space_group_name_H-M   'P 1'
#
loop_
_entity.id
_entity.type
_entity.pdbx_description
1 polymer ?
#
loop_
_entity_poly.entity_id
_entity_poly.type
_entity_poly.pdbx_seq_one_letter_code
_entity_poly.pdbx_strand_id
1 'polypeptide(L)'
;MAAALAGVQAGVSPLQVERGFLDRVREELPRDPLLKDHFKYFAEGVLPREAKKAKQILLEESAFEERGGLLYRYEGRETERKEQLVVPEACRKTVMVMNHDHQLGGHPGANRLTEKTLLHFWWPGLRADMREWVASCRECKERLKPKAKRAPQTMPVPPRPWHTLGIDVSGPFPTSRRGNRFVLVVTDHFGKDVETFARPELPAHVVAQILVDEIFCRHGPFEVLLSDRGTNFLAEIVSEVLKILRVRRKVTAGYHPQCAGLTERYNQTWEQGVGKQLRAENELDWDLYL
;
A
#
# COMPACT_ATOMS: atom_id res chain seq x y z
N MET A 1 40.39 -26.84 31.69
CA MET A 1 39.69 -28.02 31.16
C MET A 1 39.27 -27.73 29.73
N ALA A 2 39.81 -28.53 28.81
CA ALA A 2 39.63 -28.43 27.37
C ALA A 2 38.27 -29.00 26.93
N ALA A 3 37.67 -28.40 25.89
CA ALA A 3 36.85 -29.06 24.87
C ALA A 3 36.57 -28.04 23.75
N ALA A 4 37.39 -28.07 22.70
CA ALA A 4 37.00 -28.57 21.37
C ALA A 4 36.42 -27.48 20.46
N LEU A 5 37.32 -26.61 19.96
CA LEU A 5 37.12 -25.91 18.69
C LEU A 5 37.49 -26.88 17.57
N ALA A 6 36.49 -27.41 16.87
CA ALA A 6 36.69 -28.24 15.69
C ALA A 6 35.72 -27.82 14.58
N GLY A 7 36.29 -27.31 13.48
CA GLY A 7 35.80 -27.57 12.12
C GLY A 7 34.67 -26.69 11.59
N VAL A 8 35.00 -25.48 11.15
CA VAL A 8 34.31 -24.88 10.00
C VAL A 8 35.35 -24.58 8.92
N GLN A 9 35.62 -25.58 8.08
CA GLN A 9 36.21 -25.36 6.76
C GLN A 9 35.15 -25.71 5.71
N ALA A 10 34.76 -24.69 4.94
CA ALA A 10 34.35 -24.69 3.53
C ALA A 10 33.61 -23.35 3.34
N GLY A 11 34.20 -22.31 2.78
CA GLY A 11 34.91 -22.35 1.50
C GLY A 11 33.92 -22.40 0.34
N VAL A 12 32.93 -21.50 0.30
CA VAL A 12 32.27 -21.11 -0.97
C VAL A 12 31.96 -19.61 -0.91
N SER A 13 32.68 -18.84 -1.72
CA SER A 13 32.33 -17.45 -2.04
C SER A 13 30.93 -17.41 -2.67
N PRO A 14 30.04 -16.47 -2.33
CA PRO A 14 28.70 -16.33 -2.92
C PRO A 14 28.69 -16.11 -4.45
N LEU A 15 29.88 -15.99 -5.06
CA LEU A 15 30.09 -15.72 -6.48
C LEU A 15 30.66 -16.91 -7.26
N GLN A 16 30.62 -18.14 -6.73
CA GLN A 16 30.71 -19.32 -7.60
C GLN A 16 29.38 -19.49 -8.33
N VAL A 17 29.21 -18.70 -9.40
CA VAL A 17 28.10 -18.76 -10.35
C VAL A 17 28.23 -20.07 -11.14
N GLU A 18 27.71 -21.15 -10.57
CA GLU A 18 27.34 -22.33 -11.35
C GLU A 18 26.19 -21.93 -12.30
N ARG A 19 26.55 -21.57 -13.54
CA ARG A 19 25.68 -21.22 -14.69
C ARG A 19 24.74 -20.02 -14.47
N GLY A 20 24.84 -19.03 -15.36
CA GLY A 20 23.98 -17.84 -15.30
C GLY A 20 22.50 -18.22 -15.40
N PHE A 21 21.64 -17.51 -14.67
CA PHE A 21 20.17 -17.68 -14.77
C PHE A 21 19.70 -17.64 -16.24
N LEU A 22 20.26 -16.74 -17.04
CA LEU A 22 19.95 -16.61 -18.47
C LEU A 22 20.37 -17.83 -19.29
N ASP A 23 21.48 -18.50 -18.94
CA ASP A 23 21.92 -19.70 -19.64
C ASP A 23 20.93 -20.85 -19.42
N ARG A 24 20.43 -20.99 -18.20
CA ARG A 24 19.36 -21.96 -17.89
C ARG A 24 18.07 -21.64 -18.64
N VAL A 25 17.68 -20.36 -18.73
CA VAL A 25 16.50 -19.96 -19.52
C VAL A 25 16.70 -20.35 -20.98
N ARG A 26 17.88 -20.10 -21.55
CA ARG A 26 18.21 -20.45 -22.95
C ARG A 26 18.13 -21.95 -23.23
N GLU A 27 18.59 -22.78 -22.29
CA GLU A 27 18.58 -24.24 -22.43
C GLU A 27 17.16 -24.85 -22.28
N GLU A 28 16.35 -24.29 -21.38
CA GLU A 28 15.04 -24.85 -21.02
C GLU A 28 13.89 -24.35 -21.89
N LEU A 29 13.99 -23.13 -22.44
CA LEU A 29 12.93 -22.52 -23.24
C LEU A 29 12.51 -23.35 -24.48
N PRO A 30 13.43 -23.97 -25.25
CA PRO A 30 13.05 -24.85 -26.37
C PRO A 30 12.36 -26.15 -25.94
N ARG A 31 12.49 -26.54 -24.66
CA ARG A 31 11.94 -27.77 -24.08
C ARG A 31 10.60 -27.55 -23.39
N ASP A 32 10.24 -26.31 -23.09
CA ASP A 32 9.01 -25.96 -22.37
C ASP A 32 7.75 -26.37 -23.16
N PRO A 33 6.82 -27.15 -22.57
CA PRO A 33 5.66 -27.67 -23.29
C PRO A 33 4.73 -26.60 -23.90
N LEU A 34 4.66 -25.42 -23.29
CA LEU A 34 3.78 -24.32 -23.70
C LEU A 34 4.51 -23.29 -24.57
N LEU A 35 5.79 -23.06 -24.28
CA LEU A 35 6.58 -22.00 -24.91
C LEU A 35 7.43 -22.50 -26.08
N LYS A 36 7.68 -23.81 -26.22
CA LYS A 36 8.47 -24.35 -27.35
C LYS A 36 7.93 -23.96 -28.73
N ASP A 37 6.61 -23.91 -28.89
CA ASP A 37 5.98 -23.59 -30.17
C ASP A 37 6.15 -22.09 -30.49
N HIS A 38 6.09 -21.23 -29.47
CA HIS A 38 6.40 -19.80 -29.60
C HIS A 38 7.89 -19.61 -29.93
N PHE A 39 8.78 -20.24 -29.17
CA PHE A 39 10.22 -20.15 -29.38
C PHE A 39 10.62 -20.60 -30.79
N LYS A 40 10.12 -21.75 -31.26
CA LYS A 40 10.39 -22.23 -32.63
C LYS A 40 9.91 -21.28 -33.71
N TYR A 41 8.76 -20.63 -33.52
CA TYR A 41 8.29 -19.65 -34.48
C TYR A 41 9.25 -18.44 -34.55
N PHE A 42 9.58 -17.83 -33.41
CA PHE A 42 10.41 -16.62 -33.41
C PHE A 42 11.90 -16.90 -33.70
N ALA A 43 12.40 -18.11 -33.42
CA ALA A 43 13.79 -18.50 -33.69
C ALA A 43 13.99 -19.09 -35.10
N GLU A 44 13.05 -19.88 -35.60
CA GLU A 44 13.20 -20.69 -36.83
C GLU A 44 12.15 -20.37 -37.91
N GLY A 45 11.12 -19.57 -37.60
CA GLY A 45 9.99 -19.29 -38.52
C GLY A 45 8.98 -20.44 -38.64
N VAL A 46 9.04 -21.44 -37.74
CA VAL A 46 8.23 -22.66 -37.84
C VAL A 46 6.96 -22.55 -37.00
N LEU A 47 5.80 -22.49 -37.65
CA LEU A 47 4.50 -22.52 -36.98
C LEU A 47 4.11 -23.94 -36.53
N PRO A 48 3.40 -24.08 -35.40
CA PRO A 48 2.86 -25.37 -34.97
C PRO A 48 1.77 -25.87 -35.93
N ARG A 49 1.66 -27.19 -36.09
CA ARG A 49 0.64 -27.83 -36.95
C ARG A 49 -0.80 -27.56 -36.47
N GLU A 50 -0.97 -27.28 -35.18
CA GLU A 50 -2.27 -27.02 -34.59
C GLU A 50 -2.73 -25.59 -34.92
N ALA A 51 -3.76 -25.47 -35.76
CA ALA A 51 -4.24 -24.19 -36.30
C ALA A 51 -4.58 -23.14 -35.22
N LYS A 52 -5.13 -23.59 -34.07
CA LYS A 52 -5.47 -22.69 -32.96
C LYS A 52 -4.22 -22.03 -32.36
N LYS A 53 -3.15 -22.81 -32.16
CA LYS A 53 -1.87 -22.30 -31.65
C LYS A 53 -1.17 -21.42 -32.67
N ALA A 54 -1.16 -21.83 -33.94
CA ALA A 54 -0.57 -21.05 -35.01
C ALA A 54 -1.23 -19.67 -35.12
N LYS A 55 -2.57 -19.61 -35.08
CA LYS A 55 -3.32 -18.36 -35.10
C LYS A 55 -3.01 -17.47 -33.89
N GLN A 56 -2.83 -18.06 -32.70
CA GLN A 56 -2.46 -17.31 -31.50
C GLN A 56 -1.07 -16.68 -31.63
N ILE A 57 -0.06 -17.46 -32.06
CA ILE A 57 1.30 -16.98 -32.24
C ILE A 57 1.35 -15.82 -33.24
N LEU A 58 0.63 -15.94 -34.36
CA LEU A 58 0.53 -14.88 -35.37
C LEU A 58 -0.15 -13.61 -34.84
N LEU A 59 -1.17 -13.74 -33.98
CA LEU A 59 -1.82 -12.59 -33.36
C LEU A 59 -0.88 -11.84 -32.39
N GLU A 60 0.03 -12.56 -31.77
CA GLU A 60 0.97 -12.05 -30.78
C GLU A 60 2.34 -11.67 -31.41
N GLU A 61 2.50 -11.79 -32.72
CA GLU A 61 3.79 -11.63 -33.42
C GLU A 61 4.49 -10.30 -33.10
N SER A 62 3.77 -9.19 -33.12
CA SER A 62 4.34 -7.87 -32.80
C SER A 62 4.75 -7.69 -31.32
N ALA A 63 4.28 -8.58 -30.45
CA ALA A 63 4.51 -8.51 -29.01
C ALA A 63 5.71 -9.35 -28.57
N PHE A 64 6.30 -10.17 -29.42
CA PHE A 64 7.42 -11.04 -29.05
C PHE A 64 8.62 -10.89 -29.98
N GLU A 65 9.80 -11.13 -29.44
CA GLU A 65 11.06 -11.07 -30.19
C GLU A 65 12.06 -12.07 -29.59
N GLU A 66 12.74 -12.80 -30.47
CA GLU A 66 13.85 -13.68 -30.10
C GLU A 66 15.17 -12.93 -30.22
N ARG A 67 16.01 -13.00 -29.19
CA ARG A 67 17.36 -12.41 -29.18
C ARG A 67 18.33 -13.33 -28.44
N GLY A 68 19.27 -13.94 -29.16
CA GLY A 68 20.40 -14.66 -28.56
C GLY A 68 19.99 -15.90 -27.77
N GLY A 69 19.00 -16.65 -28.25
CA GLY A 69 18.41 -17.83 -27.64
C GLY A 69 17.39 -17.54 -26.53
N LEU A 70 16.97 -16.29 -26.37
CA LEU A 70 16.01 -15.86 -25.35
C LEU A 70 14.80 -15.24 -26.03
N LEU A 71 13.60 -15.51 -25.51
CA LEU A 71 12.38 -14.89 -25.99
C LEU A 71 11.98 -13.75 -25.05
N TYR A 72 11.66 -12.61 -25.64
CA TYR A 72 11.17 -11.42 -24.93
C TYR A 72 9.74 -11.12 -25.35
N ARG A 73 8.93 -10.68 -24.39
CA ARG A 73 7.60 -10.13 -24.60
C ARG A 73 7.65 -8.63 -24.35
N TYR A 74 6.93 -7.87 -25.16
CA TYR A 74 6.76 -6.44 -25.00
C TYR A 74 5.31 -6.09 -24.72
N GLU A 75 5.07 -5.34 -23.66
CA GLU A 75 3.75 -4.94 -23.22
C GLU A 75 3.71 -3.43 -22.93
N GLY A 76 2.73 -2.72 -23.49
CA GLY A 76 2.56 -1.27 -23.30
C GLY A 76 2.43 -0.51 -24.62
N ARG A 77 2.25 0.82 -24.52
CA ARG A 77 2.29 1.74 -25.66
C ARG A 77 3.74 2.12 -25.97
N GLU A 78 4.00 2.68 -27.15
CA GLU A 78 5.34 3.00 -27.67
C GLU A 78 6.28 3.72 -26.66
N THR A 79 5.74 4.61 -25.83
CA THR A 79 6.50 5.39 -24.84
C THR A 79 6.76 4.67 -23.52
N GLU A 80 6.06 3.57 -23.24
CA GLU A 80 6.16 2.79 -21.98
C GLU A 80 6.24 1.28 -22.27
N ARG A 81 6.90 0.90 -23.36
CA ARG A 81 7.03 -0.50 -23.77
C ARG A 81 7.91 -1.26 -22.76
N LYS A 82 7.28 -2.10 -21.94
CA LYS A 82 7.98 -2.93 -20.95
C LYS A 82 8.50 -4.18 -21.64
N GLU A 83 9.82 -4.37 -21.56
CA GLU A 83 10.48 -5.58 -22.02
C GLU A 83 10.49 -6.63 -20.89
N GLN A 84 9.94 -7.80 -21.18
CA GLN A 84 9.76 -8.89 -20.23
C GLN A 84 10.42 -10.15 -20.78
N LEU A 85 11.40 -10.70 -20.07
CA LEU A 85 11.98 -12.00 -20.42
C LEU A 85 10.94 -13.11 -20.23
N VAL A 86 10.75 -13.94 -21.25
CA VAL A 86 9.85 -15.10 -21.18
C VAL A 86 10.54 -16.23 -20.41
N VAL A 87 9.92 -16.69 -19.34
CA VAL A 87 10.54 -17.63 -18.39
C VAL A 87 9.93 -19.04 -18.54
N PRO A 88 10.73 -20.06 -18.89
CA PRO A 88 10.27 -21.45 -18.96
C PRO A 88 9.97 -22.00 -17.56
N GLU A 89 9.11 -23.02 -17.51
CA GLU A 89 8.61 -23.62 -16.27
C GLU A 89 9.71 -23.92 -15.24
N ALA A 90 10.81 -24.52 -15.69
CA ALA A 90 11.97 -24.87 -14.86
C ALA A 90 12.62 -23.67 -14.14
N CYS A 91 12.50 -22.46 -14.69
CA CYS A 91 13.14 -21.25 -14.17
C CYS A 91 12.19 -20.35 -13.34
N ARG A 92 10.86 -20.59 -13.39
CA ARG A 92 9.86 -19.72 -12.72
C ARG A 92 10.07 -19.67 -11.22
N LYS A 93 10.42 -20.80 -10.59
CA LYS A 93 10.69 -20.87 -9.14
C LYS A 93 11.81 -19.93 -8.72
N THR A 94 12.89 -19.83 -9.50
CA THR A 94 14.00 -18.92 -9.21
C THR A 94 13.54 -17.47 -9.21
N VAL A 95 12.71 -17.08 -10.18
CA VAL A 95 12.15 -15.72 -10.26
C VAL A 95 11.23 -15.42 -9.08
N MET A 96 10.39 -16.38 -8.68
CA MET A 96 9.49 -16.22 -7.52
C MET A 96 10.29 -16.06 -6.22
N VAL A 97 11.27 -16.95 -5.96
CA VAL A 97 12.14 -16.87 -4.79
C VAL A 97 12.88 -15.52 -4.73
N MET A 98 13.44 -15.07 -5.85
CA MET A 98 14.17 -13.79 -5.91
C MET A 98 13.26 -12.58 -5.60
N ASN A 99 12.02 -12.60 -6.10
CA ASN A 99 11.11 -11.46 -5.95
C ASN A 99 10.29 -11.47 -4.65
N HIS A 100 10.15 -12.62 -4.00
CA HIS A 100 9.31 -12.82 -2.82
C HIS A 100 10.11 -13.20 -1.57
N ASP A 101 10.81 -14.35 -1.59
CA ASP A 101 11.44 -14.99 -0.42
C ASP A 101 12.85 -14.47 -0.10
N HIS A 102 13.54 -13.90 -1.09
CA HIS A 102 14.86 -13.30 -0.86
C HIS A 102 14.75 -12.13 0.13
N GLN A 103 15.82 -11.82 0.88
CA GLN A 103 15.82 -10.72 1.84
C GLN A 103 15.43 -9.36 1.21
N LEU A 104 15.78 -9.16 -0.07
CA LEU A 104 15.39 -7.99 -0.87
C LEU A 104 14.01 -8.11 -1.54
N GLY A 105 13.40 -9.30 -1.50
CA GLY A 105 12.09 -9.61 -2.04
C GLY A 105 10.97 -9.01 -1.18
N GLY A 106 11.05 -9.21 0.14
CA GLY A 106 10.21 -8.54 1.13
C GLY A 106 8.78 -9.09 1.27
N HIS A 107 8.50 -10.32 0.82
CA HIS A 107 7.20 -10.98 0.94
C HIS A 107 5.98 -10.14 0.50
N PRO A 108 6.01 -9.52 -0.69
CA PRO A 108 4.90 -8.70 -1.17
C PRO A 108 3.66 -9.57 -1.42
N GLY A 109 2.48 -9.01 -1.16
CA GLY A 109 1.21 -9.66 -1.51
C GLY A 109 1.10 -9.92 -3.03
N ALA A 110 0.26 -10.89 -3.41
CA ALA A 110 0.21 -11.44 -4.77
C ALA A 110 0.08 -10.40 -5.90
N ASN A 111 -0.73 -9.34 -5.71
CA ASN A 111 -0.88 -8.28 -6.72
C ASN A 111 0.42 -7.49 -6.91
N ARG A 112 1.05 -7.07 -5.81
CA ARG A 112 2.30 -6.32 -5.85
C ARG A 112 3.45 -7.17 -6.38
N LEU A 113 3.48 -8.46 -6.00
CA LEU A 113 4.44 -9.42 -6.54
C LEU A 113 4.28 -9.54 -8.06
N THR A 114 3.04 -9.70 -8.54
CA THR A 114 2.72 -9.76 -9.97
C THR A 114 3.21 -8.51 -10.70
N GLU A 115 2.86 -7.32 -10.21
CA GLU A 115 3.25 -6.05 -10.83
C GLU A 115 4.77 -5.89 -10.89
N LYS A 116 5.47 -6.21 -9.79
CA LYS A 116 6.94 -6.18 -9.72
C LYS A 116 7.57 -7.15 -10.72
N THR A 117 7.08 -8.39 -10.80
CA THR A 117 7.63 -9.39 -11.71
C THR A 117 7.38 -9.02 -13.18
N LEU A 118 6.19 -8.49 -13.51
CA LEU A 118 5.85 -8.02 -14.87
C LEU A 118 6.66 -6.80 -15.34
N LEU A 119 7.52 -6.22 -14.51
CA LEU A 119 8.50 -5.24 -14.98
C LEU A 119 9.63 -5.87 -15.81
N HIS A 120 9.94 -7.15 -15.57
CA HIS A 120 11.13 -7.79 -16.14
C HIS A 120 10.90 -9.21 -16.66
N PHE A 121 9.84 -9.90 -16.23
CA PHE A 121 9.61 -11.31 -16.54
C PHE A 121 8.15 -11.58 -16.88
N TRP A 122 7.91 -12.57 -17.74
CA TRP A 122 6.58 -13.03 -18.10
C TRP A 122 6.53 -14.53 -18.39
N TRP A 123 5.38 -15.14 -18.13
CA TRP A 123 5.02 -16.47 -18.63
C TRP A 123 3.49 -16.64 -18.60
N PRO A 124 2.94 -17.60 -19.38
CA PRO A 124 1.52 -17.94 -19.32
C PRO A 124 1.15 -18.41 -17.91
N GLY A 125 0.15 -17.77 -17.30
CA GLY A 125 -0.31 -18.13 -15.95
C GLY A 125 0.40 -17.42 -14.79
N LEU A 126 1.33 -16.49 -15.03
CA LEU A 126 2.08 -15.77 -13.98
C LEU A 126 1.22 -15.27 -12.81
N ARG A 127 0.06 -14.66 -13.10
CA ARG A 127 -0.85 -14.14 -12.06
C ARG A 127 -1.43 -15.24 -11.17
N ALA A 128 -1.62 -16.45 -11.68
CA ALA A 128 -2.07 -17.59 -10.91
C ALA A 128 -0.93 -18.12 -10.03
N ASP A 129 0.25 -18.33 -10.62
CA ASP A 129 1.45 -18.80 -9.93
C ASP A 129 1.82 -17.87 -8.76
N MET A 130 1.79 -16.54 -8.95
CA MET A 130 2.06 -15.58 -7.88
C MET A 130 1.06 -15.66 -6.73
N ARG A 131 -0.22 -15.89 -7.03
CA ARG A 131 -1.25 -16.07 -5.99
C ARG A 131 -0.99 -17.35 -5.21
N GLU A 132 -0.71 -18.45 -5.90
CA GLU A 132 -0.42 -19.73 -5.28
C GLU A 132 0.88 -19.70 -4.45
N TRP A 133 1.92 -19.03 -4.94
CA TRP A 133 3.20 -18.88 -4.25
C TRP A 133 3.04 -18.12 -2.92
N VAL A 134 2.42 -16.95 -2.96
CA VAL A 134 2.14 -16.16 -1.75
C VAL A 134 1.20 -16.93 -0.81
N ALA A 135 0.20 -17.63 -1.36
CA ALA A 135 -0.73 -18.44 -0.58
C ALA A 135 -0.12 -19.74 -0.06
N SER A 136 1.06 -20.16 -0.48
CA SER A 136 1.78 -21.31 0.08
C SER A 136 2.85 -20.90 1.10
N CYS A 137 3.34 -19.65 1.05
CA CYS A 137 4.34 -19.13 1.97
C CYS A 137 3.90 -19.18 3.45
N ARG A 138 4.69 -19.88 4.27
CA ARG A 138 4.44 -20.02 5.71
C ARG A 138 4.47 -18.68 6.44
N GLU A 139 5.49 -17.85 6.18
CA GLU A 139 5.69 -16.57 6.86
C GLU A 139 4.55 -15.58 6.57
N CYS A 140 4.06 -15.57 5.33
CA CYS A 140 2.89 -14.80 4.94
C CYS A 140 1.63 -15.31 5.64
N LYS A 141 1.42 -16.63 5.71
CA LYS A 141 0.27 -17.26 6.41
C LYS A 141 0.25 -16.98 7.90
N GLU A 142 1.39 -17.10 8.58
CA GLU A 142 1.50 -16.85 10.02
C GLU A 142 1.20 -15.38 10.37
N ARG A 143 1.52 -14.46 9.46
CA ARG A 143 1.23 -13.02 9.60
C ARG A 143 -0.16 -12.60 9.12
N LEU A 144 -0.83 -13.45 8.33
CA LEU A 144 -2.21 -13.25 7.89
C LEU A 144 -3.16 -13.40 9.09
N LYS A 145 -3.31 -12.33 9.88
CA LYS A 145 -4.41 -12.22 10.81
C LYS A 145 -5.71 -12.28 9.99
N PRO A 146 -6.67 -13.15 10.32
CA PRO A 146 -7.98 -13.12 9.68
C PRO A 146 -8.53 -11.71 9.88
N LYS A 147 -8.63 -10.94 8.78
CA LYS A 147 -9.43 -9.72 8.80
C LYS A 147 -10.84 -10.21 9.12
N ALA A 148 -11.32 -9.89 10.32
CA ALA A 148 -12.72 -10.13 10.66
C ALA A 148 -13.54 -9.58 9.48
N LYS A 149 -14.38 -10.43 8.89
CA LYS A 149 -15.37 -10.01 7.88
C LYS A 149 -16.36 -9.09 8.57
N ARG A 150 -15.96 -7.85 8.84
CA ARG A 150 -16.88 -6.78 9.20
C ARG A 150 -17.51 -6.38 7.87
N ALA A 151 -18.82 -6.55 7.74
CA ALA A 151 -19.56 -5.91 6.67
C ALA A 151 -19.16 -4.43 6.63
N PRO A 152 -18.96 -3.82 5.45
CA PRO A 152 -18.76 -2.38 5.38
C PRO A 152 -20.04 -1.74 5.94
N GLN A 153 -20.01 -1.33 7.20
CA GLN A 153 -21.02 -0.47 7.76
C GLN A 153 -20.75 0.90 7.15
N THR A 154 -21.46 1.21 6.07
CA THR A 154 -21.46 2.54 5.48
C THR A 154 -22.14 3.47 6.48
N MET A 155 -21.40 4.45 7.00
CA MET A 155 -22.01 5.55 7.72
C MET A 155 -22.95 6.28 6.74
N PRO A 156 -24.19 6.58 7.13
CA PRO A 156 -25.07 7.40 6.31
C PRO A 156 -24.37 8.71 5.96
N VAL A 157 -24.38 9.06 4.66
CA VAL A 157 -23.88 10.37 4.23
C VAL A 157 -24.82 11.45 4.82
N PRO A 158 -24.29 12.50 5.45
CA PRO A 158 -25.12 13.60 5.94
C PRO A 158 -25.96 14.24 4.81
N PRO A 159 -27.05 14.95 5.13
CA PRO A 159 -27.92 15.53 4.10
C PRO A 159 -27.33 16.76 3.40
N ARG A 160 -26.32 17.43 3.99
CA ARG A 160 -25.71 18.66 3.46
C ARG A 160 -24.28 18.86 4.00
N PRO A 161 -23.44 19.69 3.35
CA PRO A 161 -22.17 20.15 3.92
C PRO A 161 -22.34 20.73 5.32
N TRP A 162 -21.34 20.49 6.17
CA TRP A 162 -21.27 21.01 7.54
C TRP A 162 -22.45 20.61 8.44
N HIS A 163 -23.17 19.53 8.12
CA HIS A 163 -24.23 19.01 8.99
C HIS A 163 -23.67 18.10 10.09
N THR A 164 -22.75 17.20 9.73
CA THR A 164 -22.15 16.23 10.65
C THR A 164 -20.65 16.40 10.61
N LEU A 165 -20.07 16.78 11.74
CA LEU A 165 -18.64 17.02 11.88
C LEU A 165 -18.01 15.90 12.70
N GLY A 166 -16.87 15.39 12.24
CA GLY A 166 -15.96 14.55 13.01
C GLY A 166 -14.89 15.43 13.66
N ILE A 167 -14.52 15.13 14.89
CA ILE A 167 -13.43 15.82 15.59
C ILE A 167 -12.47 14.81 16.22
N ASP A 168 -11.18 15.05 16.05
CA ASP A 168 -10.10 14.24 16.62
C ASP A 168 -8.91 15.11 17.04
N VAL A 169 -8.10 14.61 17.98
CA VAL A 169 -6.83 15.25 18.36
C VAL A 169 -5.68 14.32 18.00
N SER A 170 -4.71 14.84 17.25
CA SER A 170 -3.44 14.16 17.00
C SER A 170 -2.31 14.77 17.83
N GLY A 171 -1.41 13.92 18.31
CA GLY A 171 -0.26 14.29 19.12
C GLY A 171 -0.16 13.49 20.44
N PRO A 172 0.77 13.85 21.32
CA PRO A 172 1.69 14.99 21.20
C PRO A 172 2.78 14.75 20.14
N PHE A 173 3.02 15.76 19.31
CA PHE A 173 4.16 15.85 18.40
C PHE A 173 5.36 16.53 19.08
N PRO A 174 6.59 16.44 18.53
CA PRO A 174 7.68 17.31 18.94
C PRO A 174 7.25 18.78 18.91
N THR A 175 7.62 19.56 19.92
CA THR A 175 7.21 20.97 19.99
C THR A 175 7.70 21.72 18.76
N SER A 176 6.78 22.28 17.98
CA SER A 176 7.13 23.04 16.78
C SER A 176 7.89 24.33 17.13
N ARG A 177 8.52 24.97 16.15
CA ARG A 177 9.12 26.31 16.36
C ARG A 177 8.12 27.37 16.81
N ARG A 178 6.82 27.18 16.51
CA ARG A 178 5.73 28.04 16.97
C ARG A 178 5.11 27.60 18.30
N GLY A 179 5.70 26.59 18.95
CA GLY A 179 5.28 26.10 20.25
C GLY A 179 4.12 25.11 20.22
N ASN A 180 3.71 24.62 19.05
CA ASN A 180 2.58 23.71 18.92
C ASN A 180 2.99 22.26 19.21
N ARG A 181 2.07 21.48 19.76
CA ARG A 181 2.29 20.07 20.11
C ARG A 181 1.12 19.17 19.73
N PHE A 182 -0.05 19.75 19.53
CA PHE A 182 -1.27 19.03 19.17
C PHE A 182 -1.93 19.64 17.96
N VAL A 183 -2.68 18.82 17.24
CA VAL A 183 -3.52 19.24 16.12
C VAL A 183 -4.93 18.80 16.41
N LEU A 184 -5.85 19.76 16.42
CA LEU A 184 -7.29 19.48 16.38
C LEU A 184 -7.70 19.34 14.92
N VAL A 185 -8.32 18.24 14.55
CA VAL A 185 -8.79 18.00 13.19
C VAL A 185 -10.31 17.93 13.19
N VAL A 186 -10.94 18.76 12.36
CA VAL A 186 -12.38 18.80 12.15
C VAL A 186 -12.67 18.37 10.72
N THR A 187 -13.53 17.36 10.54
CA THR A 187 -13.86 16.80 9.23
C THR A 187 -15.35 16.92 8.94
N ASP A 188 -15.72 17.47 7.79
CA ASP A 188 -17.09 17.40 7.30
C ASP A 188 -17.39 16.02 6.72
N HIS A 189 -18.39 15.33 7.26
CA HIS A 189 -18.76 14.00 6.80
C HIS A 189 -19.52 14.00 5.46
N PHE A 190 -19.96 15.14 4.94
CA PHE A 190 -20.57 15.24 3.61
C PHE A 190 -19.49 15.36 2.52
N GLY A 191 -18.82 16.51 2.44
CA GLY A 191 -17.85 16.86 1.39
C GLY A 191 -16.46 16.26 1.60
N LYS A 192 -16.17 15.76 2.81
CA LYS A 192 -14.83 15.31 3.24
C LYS A 192 -13.82 16.45 3.39
N ASP A 193 -14.30 17.68 3.48
CA ASP A 193 -13.46 18.84 3.81
C ASP A 193 -12.91 18.69 5.22
N VAL A 194 -11.66 19.13 5.41
CA VAL A 194 -10.93 19.02 6.68
C VAL A 194 -10.36 20.38 7.05
N GLU A 195 -10.57 20.78 8.31
CA GLU A 195 -9.88 21.91 8.92
C GLU A 195 -9.01 21.45 10.08
N THR A 196 -7.80 21.98 10.16
CA THR A 196 -6.76 21.59 11.10
C THR A 196 -6.31 22.80 11.92
N PHE A 197 -6.17 22.61 13.23
CA PHE A 197 -5.77 23.68 14.15
C PHE A 197 -4.64 23.21 15.05
N ALA A 198 -3.42 23.68 14.78
CA ALA A 198 -2.27 23.47 15.66
C ALA A 198 -2.39 24.31 16.94
N ARG A 199 -2.15 23.68 18.10
CA ARG A 199 -2.10 24.34 19.41
C ARG A 199 -0.99 23.78 20.29
N PRO A 200 -0.43 24.58 21.23
CA PRO A 200 0.49 24.09 22.25
C PRO A 200 -0.16 23.07 23.18
N GLU A 201 -1.43 23.31 23.54
CA GLU A 201 -2.27 22.47 24.39
C GLU A 201 -3.71 22.54 23.89
N LEU A 202 -4.49 21.48 24.09
CA LEU A 202 -5.91 21.40 23.69
C LEU A 202 -6.83 21.05 24.87
N PRO A 203 -6.88 21.87 25.93
CA PRO A 203 -7.89 21.71 26.97
C PRO A 203 -9.28 21.95 26.39
N ALA A 204 -10.30 21.44 27.08
CA ALA A 204 -11.69 21.49 26.62
C ALA A 204 -12.20 22.90 26.23
N HIS A 205 -11.78 23.95 26.95
CA HIS A 205 -12.21 25.31 26.64
C HIS A 205 -11.65 25.82 25.30
N VAL A 206 -10.43 25.43 24.93
CA VAL A 206 -9.83 25.77 23.62
C VAL A 206 -10.56 25.04 22.51
N VAL A 207 -10.92 23.77 22.70
CA VAL A 207 -11.72 23.01 21.73
C VAL A 207 -13.10 23.65 21.54
N ALA A 208 -13.77 24.03 22.63
CA ALA A 208 -15.05 24.72 22.58
C ALA A 208 -14.96 26.06 21.84
N GLN A 209 -13.89 26.83 22.08
CA GLN A 209 -13.65 28.09 21.39
C GLN A 209 -13.46 27.89 19.88
N ILE A 210 -12.63 26.92 19.46
CA ILE A 210 -12.42 26.63 18.04
C ILE A 210 -13.75 26.22 17.36
N LEU A 211 -14.57 25.39 18.02
CA LEU A 211 -15.88 24.99 17.48
C LEU A 211 -16.83 26.18 17.25
N VAL A 212 -16.73 27.23 18.06
CA VAL A 212 -17.54 28.43 17.90
C VAL A 212 -16.91 29.36 16.87
N ASP A 213 -15.70 29.83 17.16
CA ASP A 213 -15.05 30.92 16.44
C ASP A 213 -14.64 30.52 15.02
N GLU A 214 -14.11 29.31 14.85
CA GLU A 214 -13.55 28.86 13.56
C GLU A 214 -14.55 28.03 12.76
N ILE A 215 -15.44 27.30 13.41
CA ILE A 215 -16.38 26.41 12.71
C ILE A 215 -17.76 27.05 12.60
N PHE A 216 -18.43 27.32 13.71
CA PHE A 216 -19.80 27.81 13.70
C PHE A 216 -19.91 29.20 13.05
N CYS A 217 -19.01 30.13 13.38
CA CYS A 217 -19.05 31.49 12.83
C CYS A 217 -18.73 31.55 11.32
N ARG A 218 -17.94 30.61 10.80
CA ARG A 218 -17.52 30.60 9.38
C ARG A 218 -18.47 29.79 8.49
N HIS A 219 -18.91 28.62 8.95
CA HIS A 219 -19.72 27.68 8.15
C HIS A 219 -21.20 27.67 8.53
N GLY A 220 -21.54 28.34 9.64
CA GLY A 220 -22.89 28.35 10.19
C GLY A 220 -23.22 27.11 11.02
N PRO A 221 -24.51 26.87 11.29
CA PRO A 221 -24.94 25.83 12.21
C PRO A 221 -24.72 24.42 11.66
N PHE A 222 -24.21 23.56 12.53
CA PHE A 222 -24.09 22.11 12.34
C PHE A 222 -24.97 21.37 13.35
N GLU A 223 -25.39 20.14 13.03
CA GLU A 223 -26.39 19.41 13.82
C GLU A 223 -25.81 18.26 14.61
N VAL A 224 -24.68 17.71 14.17
CA VAL A 224 -24.08 16.53 14.78
C VAL A 224 -22.58 16.72 14.95
N LEU A 225 -22.08 16.58 16.17
CA LEU A 225 -20.65 16.44 16.45
C LEU A 225 -20.35 14.99 16.82
N LEU A 226 -19.48 14.36 16.03
CA LEU A 226 -18.92 13.04 16.26
C LEU A 226 -17.55 13.21 16.91
N SER A 227 -17.40 12.80 18.17
CA SER A 227 -16.11 12.77 18.88
C SER A 227 -15.80 11.37 19.37
N ASP A 228 -14.53 11.09 19.61
CA ASP A 228 -14.15 9.96 20.45
C ASP A 228 -14.47 10.24 21.94
N ARG A 229 -14.00 9.34 22.81
CA ARG A 229 -14.14 9.44 24.28
C ARG A 229 -13.01 10.23 24.94
N GLY A 230 -12.29 11.07 24.20
CA GLY A 230 -11.27 11.95 24.76
C GLY A 230 -11.87 12.84 25.85
N THR A 231 -11.15 12.97 26.97
CA THR A 231 -11.55 13.79 28.13
C THR A 231 -11.79 15.25 27.76
N ASN A 232 -10.99 15.79 26.84
CA ASN A 232 -11.11 17.15 26.33
C ASN A 232 -12.45 17.38 25.60
N PHE A 233 -12.98 16.36 24.93
CA PHE A 233 -14.28 16.44 24.28
C PHE A 233 -15.41 16.17 25.25
N LEU A 234 -15.23 15.26 26.21
CA LEU A 234 -16.24 14.88 27.22
C LEU A 234 -16.47 15.92 28.33
N ALA A 235 -15.65 16.95 28.40
CA ALA A 235 -15.79 18.00 29.38
C ALA A 235 -17.15 18.73 29.33
N GLU A 236 -17.56 19.22 30.49
CA GLU A 236 -18.83 19.92 30.68
C GLU A 236 -18.92 21.18 29.81
N ILE A 237 -17.84 21.95 29.69
CA ILE A 237 -17.81 23.18 28.88
C ILE A 237 -18.14 22.94 27.40
N VAL A 238 -17.62 21.86 26.80
CA VAL A 238 -17.96 21.49 25.42
C VAL A 238 -19.42 21.08 25.34
N SER A 239 -19.92 20.35 26.34
CA SER A 239 -21.32 19.92 26.38
C SER A 239 -22.28 21.11 26.50
N GLU A 240 -21.98 22.11 27.33
CA GLU A 240 -22.77 23.32 27.47
C GLU A 240 -22.77 24.16 26.18
N VAL A 241 -21.62 24.31 25.52
CA VAL A 241 -21.54 24.99 24.23
C VAL A 241 -22.41 24.27 23.18
N LEU A 242 -22.32 22.94 23.09
CA LEU A 242 -23.14 22.19 22.14
C LEU A 242 -24.64 22.29 22.46
N LYS A 243 -25.03 22.35 23.73
CA LYS A 243 -26.43 22.60 24.13
C LYS A 243 -26.92 23.97 23.66
N ILE A 244 -26.12 25.03 23.86
CA ILE A 244 -26.44 26.39 23.42
C ILE A 244 -26.61 26.42 21.89
N LEU A 245 -25.68 25.80 21.17
CA LEU A 245 -25.72 25.71 19.70
C LEU A 245 -26.78 24.72 19.17
N ARG A 246 -27.48 24.00 20.05
CA ARG A 246 -28.45 22.94 19.72
C ARG A 246 -27.85 21.81 18.86
N VAL A 247 -26.56 21.55 19.03
CA VAL A 247 -25.83 20.48 18.36
C VAL A 247 -26.01 19.17 19.12
N ARG A 248 -26.34 18.09 18.40
CA ARG A 248 -26.38 16.75 18.99
C ARG A 248 -25.00 16.15 19.01
N ARG A 249 -24.49 15.85 20.20
CA ARG A 249 -23.26 15.09 20.32
C ARG A 249 -23.52 13.59 20.14
N LYS A 250 -22.69 12.92 19.34
CA LYS A 250 -22.60 11.46 19.32
C LYS A 250 -21.16 11.06 19.63
N VAL A 251 -21.01 10.27 20.68
CA VAL A 251 -19.71 9.74 21.09
C VAL A 251 -19.54 8.38 20.45
N THR A 252 -18.43 8.16 19.76
CA THR A 252 -18.14 6.85 19.16
C THR A 252 -17.95 5.82 20.29
N ALA A 253 -18.47 4.60 20.11
CA ALA A 253 -18.15 3.52 21.05
C ALA A 253 -16.63 3.29 20.99
N GLY A 254 -15.96 3.18 22.14
CA GLY A 254 -14.56 2.79 22.18
C GLY A 254 -14.39 1.52 21.36
N TYR A 255 -13.52 1.56 20.34
CA TYR A 255 -13.36 0.54 19.28
C TYR A 255 -14.39 0.50 18.13
N HIS A 256 -15.03 1.62 17.76
CA HIS A 256 -15.71 1.75 16.45
C HIS A 256 -14.93 2.70 15.50
N PRO A 257 -13.85 2.23 14.84
CA PRO A 257 -13.06 3.02 13.87
C PRO A 257 -13.85 3.46 12.63
N GLN A 258 -15.13 3.13 12.52
CA GLN A 258 -16.00 3.51 11.39
C GLN A 258 -16.59 4.92 11.55
N CYS A 259 -16.82 5.38 12.78
CA CYS A 259 -17.42 6.69 13.04
C CYS A 259 -16.38 7.83 13.04
N ALA A 260 -15.16 7.55 13.50
CA ALA A 260 -14.03 8.49 13.49
C ALA A 260 -13.04 8.24 12.35
N GLY A 261 -13.25 7.19 11.55
CA GLY A 261 -12.25 6.71 10.58
C GLY A 261 -11.98 7.62 9.40
N LEU A 262 -12.75 8.69 9.17
CA LEU A 262 -12.40 9.70 8.17
C LEU A 262 -11.32 10.63 8.71
N THR A 263 -11.51 11.14 9.91
CA THR A 263 -10.54 11.98 10.61
C THR A 263 -9.27 11.19 10.93
N GLU A 264 -9.39 9.95 11.41
CA GLU A 264 -8.22 9.07 11.66
C GLU A 264 -7.41 8.79 10.37
N ARG A 265 -8.10 8.55 9.25
CA ARG A 265 -7.43 8.34 7.95
C ARG A 265 -6.75 9.61 7.43
N TYR A 266 -7.36 10.77 7.65
CA TYR A 266 -6.70 12.05 7.35
C TYR A 266 -5.42 12.18 8.17
N ASN A 267 -5.49 11.97 9.48
CA ASN A 267 -4.33 12.06 10.39
C ASN A 267 -3.19 11.14 9.92
N GLN A 268 -3.48 9.88 9.60
CA GLN A 268 -2.49 8.95 9.07
C GLN A 268 -1.88 9.40 7.74
N THR A 269 -2.70 9.97 6.85
CA THR A 269 -2.24 10.44 5.53
C THR A 269 -1.36 11.67 5.67
N TRP A 270 -1.77 12.61 6.53
CA TRP A 270 -1.04 13.83 6.84
C TRP A 270 0.30 13.52 7.53
N GLU A 271 0.31 12.70 8.59
CA GLU A 271 1.54 12.31 9.31
C GLU A 271 2.56 11.64 8.37
N GLN A 272 2.09 10.75 7.48
CA GLN A 272 2.95 10.11 6.48
C GLN A 272 3.46 11.08 5.42
N GLY A 273 2.67 12.09 5.05
CA GLY A 273 3.06 13.11 4.10
C GLY A 273 4.12 14.05 4.68
N VAL A 274 3.83 14.61 5.85
CA VAL A 274 4.73 15.51 6.57
C VAL A 274 6.03 14.81 6.96
N GLY A 275 5.97 13.56 7.45
CA GLY A 275 7.17 12.78 7.77
C GLY A 275 8.13 12.56 6.60
N LYS A 276 7.68 12.69 5.34
CA LYS A 276 8.55 12.63 4.14
C LYS A 276 9.16 13.99 3.78
N GLN A 277 8.55 15.08 4.23
CA GLN A 277 8.96 16.46 3.94
C GLN A 277 9.88 17.04 5.02
N LEU A 278 9.72 16.58 6.26
CA LEU A 278 10.60 16.93 7.36
C LEU A 278 11.98 16.27 7.19
N ARG A 279 13.02 17.09 7.35
CA ARG A 279 14.45 16.78 7.35
C ARG A 279 15.05 17.39 8.61
N ALA A 280 16.31 17.09 8.91
CA ALA A 280 17.01 17.61 10.09
C ALA A 280 16.93 19.16 10.22
N GLU A 281 16.87 19.89 9.10
CA GLU A 281 16.86 21.35 9.07
C GLU A 281 15.49 21.98 9.40
N ASN A 282 14.39 21.25 9.20
CA ASN A 282 13.01 21.73 9.35
C ASN A 282 12.14 20.77 10.18
N GLU A 283 12.74 19.88 10.96
CA GLU A 283 12.07 18.82 11.75
C GLU A 283 10.98 19.35 12.69
N LEU A 284 11.12 20.61 13.15
CA LEU A 284 10.18 21.27 14.06
C LEU A 284 9.18 22.20 13.34
N ASP A 285 9.13 22.21 12.02
CA ASP A 285 8.22 23.07 11.24
C ASP A 285 6.97 22.34 10.77
N TRP A 286 6.67 21.16 11.33
CA TRP A 286 5.57 20.28 10.92
C TRP A 286 4.20 20.98 10.89
N ASP A 287 4.00 21.99 11.72
CA ASP A 287 2.75 22.73 11.82
C ASP A 287 2.55 23.72 10.66
N LEU A 288 3.55 23.98 9.81
CA LEU A 288 3.39 24.74 8.55
C LEU A 288 2.71 23.93 7.45
N TYR A 289 2.64 22.61 7.60
CA TYR A 289 2.17 21.68 6.56
C TYR A 289 0.77 21.15 6.84
N LEU A 290 -0.02 21.88 7.63
CA LEU A 290 -1.36 21.52 8.08
C LEU A 290 -2.46 21.83 7.08
#